data_AF-A0A2D5ZEL2-F1
#
_entry.id   AF-A0A2D5ZEL2-F1
#
_cell.length_a   1.000
_cell.length_b   1.000
_cell.length_c   1.000
_cell.angle_alpha   90.00
_cell.angle_beta   90.00
_cell.angle_gamma   90.00
#
_symmetry.space_group_name_H-M   'P 1'
#
loop_
_entity.id
_entity.type
_entity.pdbx_description
1 polymer ?
#
loop_
_entity_poly.entity_id
_entity_poly.type
_entity_poly.pdbx_seq_one_letter_code
_entity_poly.pdbx_strand_id
1 'polypeptide(L)'
;MLLIVAVAASAPAAELPRAVGQWRLDGDVEDASGRGHAGVASGATYVPRGDGRALRLDPDDGSVRIAAHADLDISGQGALEMWCRPQSRHGALFSWGREGEAGNRRFVLVFDTRLDWGEPGGELRLWAGGARRYQTWSTELPDLALDRWTHVVVCIDGKSLSFYYNYVVHYADEETSRWVAHLYRHYGIEGSTRPAATDPFDSSHLLADGDFADASSRWRLQPAAADHMKIVDEIHFGWLQGRFPYTPRGDSALRMVRSADGPNVAAQTLRNLRPGRLYVARMISAVHGDMSAREPHVLRLDVRGARMLPESSFARRFGNSYAHSYGDYDTSHRAWMTYHWVLFRAEATKAELVISDWADETRPGGPIGEPIILNFVQVHPYFDLSGEGPAHPDPSDAHD
;
A
#
# COMPACT_ATOMS: atom_id res chain seq x y z
N MET A 1 -24.37 -6.21 -0.69
CA MET A 1 -23.23 -6.10 0.25
C MET A 1 -22.26 -7.25 0.03
N LEU A 2 -20.95 -7.00 -0.14
CA LEU A 2 -19.96 -8.04 -0.43
C LEU A 2 -19.14 -8.33 0.84
N LEU A 3 -18.96 -9.59 1.24
CA LEU A 3 -18.37 -9.98 2.54
C LEU A 3 -17.19 -10.95 2.35
N ILE A 4 -16.16 -10.86 3.21
CA ILE A 4 -15.16 -11.90 3.54
C ILE A 4 -15.05 -11.85 5.06
N VAL A 5 -15.19 -12.92 5.83
CA VAL A 5 -15.13 -12.86 7.32
C VAL A 5 -14.03 -13.77 7.85
N ALA A 6 -13.22 -13.28 8.77
CA ALA A 6 -12.39 -14.11 9.65
C ALA A 6 -12.62 -13.70 11.11
N VAL A 7 -12.71 -14.70 11.99
CA VAL A 7 -12.93 -14.54 13.44
C VAL A 7 -11.78 -15.20 14.17
N ALA A 8 -11.13 -14.47 15.07
CA ALA A 8 -10.06 -14.95 15.93
C ALA A 8 -10.42 -14.71 17.40
N ALA A 9 -10.36 -15.74 18.25
CA ALA A 9 -10.39 -15.60 19.70
C ALA A 9 -8.96 -15.82 20.23
N SER A 10 -8.47 -14.99 21.16
CA SER A 10 -7.11 -15.12 21.68
C SER A 10 -7.04 -16.01 22.94
N ALA A 11 -5.94 -16.76 23.02
CA ALA A 11 -5.33 -17.29 24.24
C ALA A 11 -3.86 -16.77 24.28
N PRO A 12 -3.09 -16.93 25.39
CA PRO A 12 -1.83 -16.21 25.61
C PRO A 12 -0.72 -16.50 24.59
N ALA A 13 0.14 -15.50 24.42
CA ALA A 13 1.04 -15.20 23.29
C ALA A 13 2.20 -16.17 22.98
N ALA A 14 2.09 -17.47 23.29
CA ALA A 14 3.07 -18.48 22.87
C ALA A 14 2.57 -19.38 21.73
N GLU A 15 1.27 -19.36 21.42
CA GLU A 15 0.65 -20.07 20.30
C GLU A 15 -0.49 -19.18 19.78
N LEU A 16 -0.24 -18.31 18.81
CA LEU A 16 -1.33 -17.58 18.17
C LEU A 16 -2.12 -18.60 17.32
N PRO A 17 -3.38 -18.91 17.65
CA PRO A 17 -4.09 -19.97 16.95
C PRO A 17 -4.37 -19.53 15.52
N ARG A 18 -4.39 -20.49 14.58
CA ARG A 18 -5.20 -20.36 13.35
C ARG A 18 -6.56 -19.75 13.75
N ALA A 19 -7.06 -18.80 12.97
CA ALA A 19 -8.37 -18.17 13.17
C ALA A 19 -9.41 -19.22 13.60
N VAL A 20 -10.28 -18.90 14.56
CA VAL A 20 -11.28 -19.85 15.07
C VAL A 20 -12.45 -20.04 14.11
N GLY A 21 -12.55 -19.20 13.08
CA GLY A 21 -13.36 -19.41 11.89
C GLY A 21 -12.83 -18.55 10.73
N GLN A 22 -12.84 -19.08 9.51
CA GLN A 22 -12.39 -18.36 8.32
C GLN A 22 -13.24 -18.70 7.10
N TRP A 23 -13.90 -17.70 6.52
CA TRP A 23 -14.71 -17.87 5.31
C TRP A 23 -14.13 -17.05 4.16
N ARG A 24 -13.60 -17.76 3.15
CA ARG A 24 -12.95 -17.13 1.98
C ARG A 24 -13.95 -16.46 1.05
N LEU A 25 -15.19 -16.97 1.01
CA LEU A 25 -16.29 -16.45 0.21
C LEU A 25 -15.98 -16.41 -1.30
N ASP A 26 -15.22 -17.41 -1.76
CA ASP A 26 -14.81 -17.63 -3.15
C ASP A 26 -15.40 -18.93 -3.69
N GLY A 27 -16.71 -18.92 -3.96
CA GLY A 27 -17.45 -20.05 -4.50
C GLY A 27 -18.18 -20.93 -3.47
N ASP A 28 -17.83 -20.80 -2.18
CA ASP A 28 -18.53 -21.47 -1.08
C ASP A 28 -18.58 -20.59 0.20
N VAL A 29 -19.22 -21.12 1.24
CA VAL A 29 -19.28 -20.56 2.60
C VAL A 29 -18.70 -21.55 3.62
N GLU A 30 -17.72 -22.35 3.19
CA GLU A 30 -17.07 -23.33 4.06
C GLU A 30 -16.06 -22.67 5.00
N ASP A 31 -15.85 -23.29 6.16
CA ASP A 31 -14.87 -22.83 7.14
C ASP A 31 -13.48 -23.37 6.81
N ALA A 32 -12.62 -22.49 6.30
CA ALA A 32 -11.24 -22.78 5.95
C ALA A 32 -10.30 -22.87 7.17
N SER A 33 -10.78 -22.57 8.39
CA SER A 33 -9.97 -22.74 9.60
C SER A 33 -9.73 -24.20 9.96
N GLY A 34 -10.59 -25.10 9.47
CA GLY A 34 -10.60 -26.52 9.79
C GLY A 34 -11.35 -26.87 11.07
N ARG A 35 -12.16 -25.93 11.62
CA ARG A 35 -12.93 -26.15 12.85
C ARG A 35 -14.40 -26.49 12.61
N GLY A 36 -14.82 -26.55 11.35
CA GLY A 36 -16.12 -27.07 10.94
C GLY A 36 -17.27 -26.08 11.10
N HIS A 37 -16.98 -24.77 11.11
CA HIS A 37 -17.99 -23.73 11.24
C HIS A 37 -18.60 -23.32 9.88
N ALA A 38 -19.07 -24.29 9.10
CA ALA A 38 -19.65 -24.02 7.78
C ALA A 38 -20.83 -23.04 7.88
N GLY A 39 -20.88 -22.09 6.93
CA GLY A 39 -21.92 -21.09 6.85
C GLY A 39 -23.10 -21.51 5.99
N VAL A 40 -24.20 -20.76 6.11
CA VAL A 40 -25.37 -20.87 5.24
C VAL A 40 -25.63 -19.52 4.59
N ALA A 41 -25.46 -19.44 3.27
CA ALA A 41 -25.80 -18.26 2.49
C ALA A 41 -27.27 -18.26 2.07
N SER A 42 -27.91 -17.09 2.15
CA SER A 42 -29.26 -16.81 1.64
C SER A 42 -29.24 -15.46 0.94
N GLY A 43 -30.00 -15.30 -0.14
CA GLY A 43 -30.03 -14.03 -0.90
C GLY A 43 -28.64 -13.57 -1.33
N ALA A 44 -27.82 -14.46 -1.89
CA ALA A 44 -26.41 -14.19 -2.14
C ALA A 44 -25.94 -14.73 -3.50
N THR A 45 -25.03 -14.02 -4.16
CA THR A 45 -24.49 -14.34 -5.50
C THR A 45 -22.98 -14.11 -5.54
N TYR A 46 -22.21 -15.07 -6.08
CA TYR A 46 -20.77 -14.86 -6.25
C TYR A 46 -20.50 -13.97 -7.47
N VAL A 47 -19.60 -13.00 -7.31
CA VAL A 47 -19.16 -12.08 -8.37
C VAL A 47 -17.64 -12.13 -8.54
N PRO A 48 -17.09 -11.91 -9.75
CA PRO A 48 -15.65 -11.89 -9.96
C PRO A 48 -14.93 -10.80 -9.14
N ARG A 49 -13.72 -11.12 -8.64
CA ARG A 49 -12.82 -10.19 -7.94
C ARG A 49 -11.35 -10.62 -8.10
N GLY A 50 -10.62 -9.92 -8.96
CA GLY A 50 -9.24 -10.30 -9.30
C GLY A 50 -9.23 -11.70 -9.91
N ASP A 51 -8.34 -12.56 -9.43
CA ASP A 51 -8.25 -13.97 -9.88
C ASP A 51 -9.25 -14.91 -9.15
N GLY A 52 -10.05 -14.39 -8.22
CA GLY A 52 -11.04 -15.15 -7.46
C GLY A 52 -12.45 -14.56 -7.54
N ARG A 53 -13.30 -14.90 -6.58
CA ARG A 53 -14.67 -14.37 -6.44
C ARG A 53 -14.89 -13.77 -5.05
N ALA A 54 -16.03 -13.11 -4.91
CA ALA A 54 -16.53 -12.61 -3.65
C ALA A 54 -18.04 -12.79 -3.57
N LEU A 55 -18.61 -12.91 -2.36
CA LEU A 55 -20.03 -13.18 -2.16
C LEU A 55 -20.84 -11.89 -2.00
N ARG A 56 -21.72 -11.57 -2.97
CA ARG A 56 -22.61 -10.40 -2.98
C ARG A 56 -23.98 -10.76 -2.43
N LEU A 57 -24.30 -10.18 -1.29
CA LEU A 57 -25.58 -10.24 -0.60
C LEU A 57 -26.58 -9.24 -1.21
N ASP A 58 -27.80 -9.71 -1.39
CA ASP A 58 -28.98 -8.93 -1.69
C ASP A 58 -29.22 -7.88 -0.59
N PRO A 59 -29.59 -6.63 -0.94
CA PRO A 59 -29.81 -5.58 0.05
C PRO A 59 -30.99 -5.84 0.99
N ASP A 60 -31.98 -6.65 0.60
CA ASP A 60 -33.23 -6.81 1.35
C ASP A 60 -33.15 -7.97 2.36
N ASP A 61 -32.62 -9.13 1.95
CA ASP A 61 -32.58 -10.35 2.79
C ASP A 61 -31.25 -11.14 2.74
N GLY A 62 -30.25 -10.62 2.03
CA GLY A 62 -28.98 -11.27 1.82
C GLY A 62 -28.17 -11.44 3.10
N SER A 63 -27.76 -12.68 3.40
CA SER A 63 -27.01 -12.99 4.62
C SER A 63 -26.14 -14.24 4.49
N VAL A 64 -25.08 -14.30 5.30
CA VAL A 64 -24.37 -15.54 5.64
C VAL A 64 -24.58 -15.77 7.13
N ARG A 65 -25.14 -16.92 7.49
CA ARG A 65 -25.38 -17.29 8.89
C ARG A 65 -24.43 -18.41 9.28
N ILE A 66 -23.74 -18.23 10.39
CA ILE A 66 -22.90 -19.26 11.01
C ILE A 66 -23.62 -19.74 12.26
N ALA A 67 -23.68 -21.06 12.47
CA ALA A 67 -24.27 -21.63 13.67
C ALA A 67 -23.48 -21.17 14.91
N ALA A 68 -24.19 -20.83 15.99
CA ALA A 68 -23.55 -20.43 17.23
C ALA A 68 -22.70 -21.58 17.78
N HIS A 69 -21.45 -21.30 18.12
CA HIS A 69 -20.51 -22.27 18.67
C HIS A 69 -19.64 -21.61 19.75
N ALA A 70 -19.16 -22.39 20.72
CA ALA A 70 -18.31 -21.89 21.80
C ALA A 70 -16.99 -21.30 21.29
N ASP A 71 -16.38 -21.92 20.26
CA ASP A 71 -15.20 -21.40 19.55
C ASP A 71 -15.38 -19.98 18.98
N LEU A 72 -16.62 -19.58 18.68
CA LEU A 72 -16.96 -18.28 18.10
C LEU A 72 -17.49 -17.31 19.16
N ASP A 73 -17.33 -17.63 20.44
CA ASP A 73 -17.69 -16.75 21.55
C ASP A 73 -16.61 -15.69 21.78
N ILE A 74 -16.86 -14.50 21.24
CA ILE A 74 -15.99 -13.33 21.37
C ILE A 74 -16.43 -12.38 22.49
N SER A 75 -17.32 -12.81 23.39
CA SER A 75 -17.82 -11.95 24.48
C SER A 75 -16.76 -11.53 25.50
N GLY A 76 -15.73 -12.36 25.68
CA GLY A 76 -14.62 -12.11 26.61
C GLY A 76 -13.47 -11.38 25.93
N GLN A 77 -12.94 -11.93 24.83
CA GLN A 77 -11.88 -11.33 24.04
C GLN A 77 -11.87 -11.95 22.63
N GLY A 78 -11.46 -11.19 21.64
CA GLY A 78 -11.36 -11.67 20.27
C GLY A 78 -11.22 -10.53 19.26
N ALA A 79 -11.03 -10.90 18.01
CA ALA A 79 -11.03 -10.01 16.87
C ALA A 79 -11.92 -10.60 15.77
N LEU A 80 -12.64 -9.72 15.08
CA LEU A 80 -13.29 -10.02 13.83
C LEU A 80 -12.69 -9.13 12.76
N GLU A 81 -12.35 -9.72 11.63
CA GLU A 81 -11.87 -8.99 10.45
C GLU A 81 -12.69 -9.35 9.22
N MET A 82 -12.86 -8.38 8.32
CA MET A 82 -13.54 -8.58 7.06
C MET A 82 -13.08 -7.64 5.95
N TRP A 83 -13.12 -8.12 4.72
CA TRP A 83 -13.16 -7.24 3.55
C TRP A 83 -14.62 -7.02 3.15
N CYS A 84 -15.01 -5.76 2.97
CA CYS A 84 -16.35 -5.40 2.50
C CYS A 84 -16.31 -4.34 1.39
N ARG A 85 -17.36 -4.29 0.58
CA ARG A 85 -17.58 -3.24 -0.43
C ARG A 85 -19.05 -2.77 -0.36
N PRO A 86 -19.38 -1.83 0.53
CA PRO A 86 -20.74 -1.31 0.64
C PRO A 86 -21.14 -0.57 -0.64
N GLN A 87 -22.37 -0.79 -1.12
CA GLN A 87 -22.92 -0.08 -2.30
C GLN A 87 -23.97 0.95 -1.89
N SER A 88 -24.46 0.86 -0.65
CA SER A 88 -25.35 1.80 0.00
C SER A 88 -25.05 1.83 1.50
N ARG A 89 -25.45 2.91 2.17
CA ARG A 89 -25.36 3.06 3.62
C ARG A 89 -26.59 2.46 4.30
N HIS A 90 -26.78 1.16 4.13
CA HIS A 90 -27.92 0.43 4.68
C HIS A 90 -27.54 -1.00 5.06
N GLY A 91 -28.17 -1.53 6.11
CA GLY A 91 -27.98 -2.90 6.59
C GLY A 91 -26.79 -3.08 7.53
N ALA A 92 -26.71 -4.27 8.13
CA ALA A 92 -25.63 -4.65 9.02
C ALA A 92 -24.48 -5.29 8.24
N LEU A 93 -23.25 -4.80 8.42
CA LEU A 93 -22.04 -5.47 7.92
C LEU A 93 -21.77 -6.76 8.69
N PHE A 94 -22.04 -6.73 9.99
CA PHE A 94 -21.88 -7.88 10.89
C PHE A 94 -22.88 -7.83 12.03
N SER A 95 -23.30 -9.01 12.47
CA SER A 95 -24.08 -9.19 13.69
C SER A 95 -23.62 -10.45 14.40
N TRP A 96 -23.28 -10.32 15.67
CA TRP A 96 -22.98 -11.40 16.59
C TRP A 96 -23.93 -11.39 17.77
N GLY A 97 -24.42 -12.55 18.13
CA GLY A 97 -25.32 -12.75 19.26
C GLY A 97 -26.29 -13.90 18.98
N ARG A 98 -26.96 -14.38 20.04
CA ARG A 98 -27.95 -15.45 19.90
C ARG A 98 -29.23 -14.92 19.23
N GLU A 99 -29.68 -15.63 18.22
CA GLU A 99 -30.99 -15.42 17.60
C GLU A 99 -32.09 -15.59 18.66
N GLY A 100 -33.12 -14.73 18.64
CA GLY A 100 -34.22 -14.76 19.62
C GLY A 100 -33.98 -14.03 20.97
N GLU A 101 -32.74 -13.68 21.33
CA GLU A 101 -32.50 -12.80 22.49
C GLU A 101 -32.68 -11.33 22.08
N ALA A 102 -33.82 -10.73 22.43
CA ALA A 102 -33.99 -9.28 22.37
C ALA A 102 -33.24 -8.63 23.55
N GLY A 103 -32.20 -7.85 23.24
CA GLY A 103 -31.78 -6.72 24.08
C GLY A 103 -30.44 -6.79 24.82
N ASN A 104 -29.80 -7.96 25.06
CA ASN A 104 -28.76 -7.99 26.10
C ASN A 104 -27.38 -8.60 25.73
N ARG A 105 -27.18 -9.16 24.53
CA ARG A 105 -25.89 -9.76 24.13
C ARG A 105 -25.64 -9.72 22.62
N ARG A 106 -26.08 -8.62 21.98
CA ARG A 106 -25.85 -8.42 20.55
C ARG A 106 -24.75 -7.39 20.34
N PHE A 107 -23.87 -7.72 19.42
CA PHE A 107 -22.82 -6.86 18.92
C PHE A 107 -23.03 -6.73 17.41
N VAL A 108 -23.24 -5.51 16.91
CA VAL A 108 -23.62 -5.27 15.52
C VAL A 108 -22.82 -4.11 14.97
N LEU A 109 -22.22 -4.30 13.79
CA LEU A 109 -21.66 -3.24 12.97
C LEU A 109 -22.66 -2.94 11.86
N VAL A 110 -23.26 -1.74 11.86
CA VAL A 110 -24.45 -1.43 11.05
C VAL A 110 -24.43 0.01 10.55
N PHE A 111 -24.92 0.22 9.33
CA PHE A 111 -25.29 1.56 8.88
C PHE A 111 -26.63 1.93 9.51
N ASP A 112 -26.61 2.86 10.47
CA ASP A 112 -27.80 3.25 11.22
C ASP A 112 -28.66 4.18 10.37
N THR A 113 -29.75 3.66 9.83
CA THR A 113 -30.72 4.43 9.05
C THR A 113 -31.93 4.87 9.86
N ARG A 114 -31.88 4.79 11.19
CA ARG A 114 -32.95 5.35 12.03
C ARG A 114 -33.03 6.86 11.78
N LEU A 115 -34.25 7.37 11.81
CA LEU A 115 -34.52 8.79 11.69
C LEU A 115 -34.16 9.46 13.01
N ASP A 116 -33.24 10.41 12.98
CA ASP A 116 -33.05 11.38 14.06
C ASP A 116 -33.62 12.72 13.59
N TRP A 117 -34.61 13.24 14.31
CA TRP A 117 -35.35 14.46 13.93
C TRP A 117 -35.93 14.48 12.49
N GLY A 118 -36.19 13.31 11.91
CA GLY A 118 -36.77 13.17 10.57
C GLY A 118 -35.76 13.01 9.44
N GLU A 119 -34.46 13.05 9.72
CA GLU A 119 -33.40 12.79 8.73
C GLU A 119 -32.75 11.41 9.01
N PRO A 120 -32.55 10.55 7.98
CA PRO A 120 -31.83 9.30 8.15
C PRO A 120 -30.32 9.58 8.32
N GLY A 121 -29.75 9.17 9.46
CA GLY A 121 -28.34 9.42 9.79
C GLY A 121 -27.36 8.74 8.80
N GLY A 122 -27.63 7.48 8.43
CA GLY A 122 -26.85 6.72 7.46
C GLY A 122 -25.40 6.42 7.88
N GLU A 123 -25.04 6.81 9.09
CA GLU A 123 -23.68 6.71 9.64
C GLU A 123 -23.34 5.26 10.02
N LEU A 124 -22.08 4.88 9.87
CA LEU A 124 -21.63 3.59 10.36
C LEU A 124 -21.57 3.64 11.90
N ARG A 125 -22.27 2.71 12.55
CA ARG A 125 -22.27 2.59 14.01
C ARG A 125 -21.89 1.18 14.46
N LEU A 126 -21.23 1.14 15.62
CA LEU A 126 -21.04 -0.07 16.39
C LEU A 126 -22.03 -0.09 17.55
N TRP A 127 -22.88 -1.09 17.61
CA TRP A 127 -23.88 -1.28 18.67
C TRP A 127 -23.52 -2.49 19.52
N ALA A 128 -23.51 -2.30 20.84
CA ALA A 128 -23.27 -3.37 21.81
C ALA A 128 -24.35 -3.36 22.90
N GLY A 129 -24.98 -4.51 23.13
CA GLY A 129 -25.93 -4.72 24.22
C GLY A 129 -25.24 -5.09 25.54
N GLY A 130 -25.79 -4.60 26.66
CA GLY A 130 -25.26 -4.82 28.01
C GLY A 130 -26.00 -5.87 28.83
N ALA A 131 -25.43 -6.17 30.00
CA ALA A 131 -25.96 -7.18 30.92
C ALA A 131 -27.38 -6.87 31.45
N ARG A 132 -27.81 -5.60 31.43
CA ARG A 132 -29.15 -5.18 31.86
C ARG A 132 -30.07 -4.96 30.66
N ARG A 133 -31.33 -5.38 30.82
CA ARG A 133 -32.41 -5.08 29.87
C ARG A 133 -32.38 -3.59 29.52
N TYR A 134 -32.27 -3.27 28.23
CA TYR A 134 -32.26 -1.91 27.68
C TYR A 134 -30.96 -1.10 27.83
N GLN A 135 -29.84 -1.70 28.24
CA GLN A 135 -28.53 -1.05 28.06
C GLN A 135 -28.00 -1.36 26.66
N THR A 136 -28.04 -0.38 25.77
CA THR A 136 -27.36 -0.43 24.47
C THR A 136 -26.39 0.73 24.41
N TRP A 137 -25.13 0.43 24.10
CA TRP A 137 -24.13 1.43 23.77
C TRP A 137 -23.97 1.46 22.26
N SER A 138 -23.94 2.66 21.69
CA SER A 138 -23.57 2.85 20.30
C SER A 138 -22.49 3.92 20.22
N THR A 139 -21.50 3.71 19.38
CA THR A 139 -20.59 4.77 18.94
C THR A 139 -20.73 4.92 17.44
N GLU A 140 -20.70 6.17 16.98
CA GLU A 140 -20.44 6.48 15.59
C GLU A 140 -19.00 6.07 15.26
N LEU A 141 -18.81 5.55 14.07
CA LEU A 141 -17.52 5.17 13.50
C LEU A 141 -17.28 6.00 12.23
N PRO A 142 -16.03 6.14 11.81
CA PRO A 142 -15.74 6.76 10.52
C PRO A 142 -16.46 6.04 9.38
N ASP A 143 -17.00 6.83 8.45
CA ASP A 143 -17.75 6.32 7.31
C ASP A 143 -16.88 5.46 6.38
N LEU A 144 -17.47 4.38 5.88
CA LEU A 144 -16.87 3.60 4.81
C LEU A 144 -17.26 4.19 3.46
N ALA A 145 -16.27 4.30 2.58
CA ALA A 145 -16.54 4.73 1.22
C ALA A 145 -17.33 3.67 0.44
N LEU A 146 -18.37 4.14 -0.25
CA LEU A 146 -19.17 3.31 -1.13
C LEU A 146 -18.37 2.87 -2.36
N ASP A 147 -18.75 1.71 -2.89
CA ASP A 147 -18.20 1.08 -4.09
C ASP A 147 -16.68 0.85 -4.06
N ARG A 148 -16.05 0.90 -2.87
CA ARG A 148 -14.63 0.60 -2.67
C ARG A 148 -14.45 -0.52 -1.65
N TRP A 149 -13.53 -1.43 -1.96
CA TRP A 149 -13.12 -2.46 -1.02
C TRP A 149 -12.49 -1.83 0.21
N THR A 150 -12.95 -2.26 1.38
CA THR A 150 -12.46 -1.79 2.67
C THR A 150 -12.20 -2.98 3.59
N HIS A 151 -11.02 -3.03 4.18
CA HIS A 151 -10.73 -3.96 5.27
C HIS A 151 -11.19 -3.36 6.59
N VAL A 152 -11.97 -4.09 7.38
CA VAL A 152 -12.50 -3.68 8.67
C VAL A 152 -12.07 -4.70 9.71
N VAL A 153 -11.61 -4.23 10.87
CA VAL A 153 -11.24 -5.05 12.02
C VAL A 153 -11.92 -4.50 13.27
N VAL A 154 -12.54 -5.37 14.05
CA VAL A 154 -13.06 -5.05 15.38
C VAL A 154 -12.40 -5.94 16.41
N CYS A 155 -11.76 -5.35 17.42
CA CYS A 155 -11.13 -6.07 18.52
C CYS A 155 -11.90 -5.84 19.84
N ILE A 156 -12.04 -6.92 20.61
CA ILE A 156 -12.65 -6.99 21.94
C ILE A 156 -11.58 -7.52 22.90
N ASP A 157 -11.32 -6.81 24.00
CA ASP A 157 -10.39 -7.26 25.05
C ASP A 157 -11.09 -7.50 26.41
N GLY A 158 -12.43 -7.52 26.39
CA GLY A 158 -13.29 -7.70 27.58
C GLY A 158 -13.53 -6.42 28.37
N LYS A 159 -12.84 -5.32 28.02
CA LYS A 159 -13.02 -4.00 28.63
C LYS A 159 -13.38 -2.93 27.60
N SER A 160 -12.84 -3.07 26.39
CA SER A 160 -12.91 -2.08 25.32
C SER A 160 -13.22 -2.74 23.98
N LEU A 161 -13.83 -1.95 23.11
CA LEU A 161 -14.02 -2.25 21.70
C LEU A 161 -13.15 -1.29 20.88
N SER A 162 -12.32 -1.83 19.99
CA SER A 162 -11.50 -1.04 19.06
C SER A 162 -11.90 -1.33 17.63
N PHE A 163 -12.09 -0.29 16.82
CA PHE A 163 -12.43 -0.38 15.40
C PHE A 163 -11.28 0.15 14.55
N TYR A 164 -10.90 -0.61 13.53
CA TYR A 164 -9.95 -0.22 12.51
C TYR A 164 -10.61 -0.43 11.14
N TYR A 165 -10.45 0.51 10.22
CA TYR A 165 -10.87 0.36 8.83
C TYR A 165 -9.76 0.91 7.95
N ASN A 166 -9.52 0.24 6.80
CA ASN A 166 -8.46 0.54 5.82
C ASN A 166 -7.28 1.23 6.44
N TYR A 167 -6.27 0.49 6.93
CA TYR A 167 -5.05 1.06 7.52
C TYR A 167 -4.74 2.43 6.91
N VAL A 168 -5.18 3.51 7.59
CA VAL A 168 -5.20 4.84 6.99
C VAL A 168 -3.79 5.35 7.12
N VAL A 169 -2.94 4.90 6.21
CA VAL A 169 -1.56 5.36 6.19
C VAL A 169 -1.55 6.53 5.22
N HIS A 170 -1.73 7.73 5.77
CA HIS A 170 -1.60 9.01 5.04
C HIS A 170 -0.23 9.19 4.36
N TYR A 171 0.72 8.29 4.62
CA TYR A 171 2.10 8.29 4.15
C TYR A 171 2.51 6.97 3.45
N ALA A 172 1.58 6.08 3.11
CA ALA A 172 1.92 4.81 2.44
C ALA A 172 1.67 4.89 0.94
N ASP A 173 2.59 4.30 0.18
CA ASP A 173 2.27 3.77 -1.13
C ASP A 173 1.60 2.38 -1.01
N GLU A 174 1.26 1.83 -2.16
CA GLU A 174 0.57 0.56 -2.27
C GLU A 174 1.44 -0.60 -1.75
N GLU A 175 2.77 -0.54 -1.94
CA GLU A 175 3.73 -1.52 -1.41
C GLU A 175 3.80 -1.51 0.12
N THR A 176 3.90 -0.31 0.71
CA THR A 176 3.93 -0.12 2.17
C THR A 176 2.69 -0.73 2.81
N SER A 177 1.53 -0.58 2.18
CA SER A 177 0.28 -1.18 2.65
C SER A 177 0.34 -2.71 2.67
N ARG A 178 0.96 -3.34 1.66
CA ARG A 178 1.17 -4.80 1.63
C ARG A 178 2.17 -5.26 2.68
N TRP A 179 3.27 -4.52 2.86
CA TRP A 179 4.25 -4.80 3.91
C TRP A 179 3.62 -4.78 5.29
N VAL A 180 2.80 -3.78 5.61
CA VAL A 180 2.12 -3.68 6.91
C VAL A 180 1.26 -4.93 7.17
N ALA A 181 0.44 -5.33 6.19
CA ALA A 181 -0.37 -6.54 6.31
C ALA A 181 0.49 -7.81 6.46
N HIS A 182 1.57 -7.92 5.69
CA HIS A 182 2.49 -9.06 5.76
C HIS A 182 3.22 -9.13 7.11
N LEU A 183 3.71 -8.00 7.64
CA LEU A 183 4.42 -7.94 8.91
C LEU A 183 3.52 -8.33 10.09
N TYR A 184 2.27 -7.84 10.10
CA TYR A 184 1.30 -8.24 11.12
C TYR A 184 1.00 -9.73 11.05
N ARG A 185 0.81 -10.26 9.84
CA ARG A 185 0.58 -11.68 9.66
C ARG A 185 1.79 -12.51 10.12
N HIS A 186 2.97 -12.19 9.61
CA HIS A 186 4.21 -12.95 9.84
C HIS A 186 4.60 -12.97 11.32
N TYR A 187 4.71 -11.81 11.97
CA TYR A 187 5.15 -11.73 13.37
C TYR A 187 3.99 -11.88 14.38
N GLY A 188 2.82 -11.32 14.06
CA GLY A 188 1.74 -11.12 15.02
C GLY A 188 0.58 -12.12 14.93
N ILE A 189 0.44 -12.86 13.83
CA ILE A 189 -0.61 -13.90 13.67
C ILE A 189 0.02 -15.29 13.58
N GLU A 190 1.05 -15.44 12.75
CA GLU A 190 1.76 -16.70 12.53
C GLU A 190 2.85 -16.94 13.58
N GLY A 191 3.22 -15.91 14.36
CA GLY A 191 4.20 -16.01 15.45
C GLY A 191 5.63 -16.30 14.97
N SER A 192 5.95 -16.03 13.70
CA SER A 192 7.28 -16.28 13.15
C SER A 192 8.32 -15.37 13.81
N THR A 193 9.45 -15.94 14.20
CA THR A 193 10.59 -15.20 14.78
C THR A 193 11.70 -14.92 13.77
N ARG A 194 11.55 -15.40 12.54
CA ARG A 194 12.52 -15.16 11.45
C ARG A 194 12.28 -13.79 10.81
N PRO A 195 13.27 -13.17 10.17
CA PRO A 195 13.05 -11.94 9.41
C PRO A 195 11.97 -12.14 8.32
N ALA A 196 11.04 -11.19 8.21
CA ALA A 196 10.02 -11.17 7.16
C ALA A 196 10.59 -10.93 5.75
N ALA A 197 11.82 -10.40 5.66
CA ALA A 197 12.54 -10.18 4.42
C ALA A 197 14.03 -10.45 4.61
N THR A 198 14.69 -10.93 3.55
CA THR A 198 16.15 -11.09 3.50
C THR A 198 16.82 -10.10 2.56
N ASP A 199 16.06 -9.18 1.96
CA ASP A 199 16.64 -8.14 1.12
C ASP A 199 17.48 -7.19 1.97
N PRO A 200 18.67 -6.80 1.50
CA PRO A 200 19.47 -5.82 2.21
C PRO A 200 18.78 -4.47 2.18
N PHE A 201 18.89 -3.73 3.29
CA PHE A 201 18.41 -2.37 3.38
C PHE A 201 19.14 -1.44 2.38
N ASP A 202 20.43 -1.69 2.16
CA ASP A 202 21.23 -0.95 1.18
C ASP A 202 21.05 -1.53 -0.25
N SER A 203 20.59 -0.69 -1.16
CA SER A 203 20.40 -1.01 -2.58
C SER A 203 21.63 -0.76 -3.47
N SER A 204 22.78 -0.37 -2.89
CA SER A 204 24.02 -0.12 -3.63
C SER A 204 24.51 -1.30 -4.49
N HIS A 205 24.09 -2.52 -4.11
CA HIS A 205 24.36 -3.75 -4.86
C HIS A 205 23.56 -3.86 -6.18
N LEU A 206 22.47 -3.10 -6.34
CA LEU A 206 21.66 -3.02 -7.56
C LEU A 206 22.06 -1.83 -8.43
N LEU A 207 22.18 -0.65 -7.81
CA LEU A 207 22.49 0.65 -8.42
C LEU A 207 23.42 1.44 -7.49
N ALA A 208 24.50 2.01 -8.01
CA ALA A 208 25.39 2.87 -7.25
C ALA A 208 25.20 4.36 -7.62
N ASP A 209 25.58 5.24 -6.69
CA ASP A 209 25.71 6.68 -6.92
C ASP A 209 24.42 7.35 -7.47
N GLY A 210 23.31 7.10 -6.79
CA GLY A 210 22.01 7.67 -7.15
C GLY A 210 21.90 9.20 -7.03
N ASP A 211 22.85 9.82 -6.31
CA ASP A 211 22.93 11.27 -6.14
C ASP A 211 24.03 11.92 -7.00
N PHE A 212 24.69 11.16 -7.90
CA PHE A 212 25.71 11.67 -8.82
C PHE A 212 26.93 12.32 -8.12
N ALA A 213 27.24 11.91 -6.89
CA ALA A 213 28.39 12.43 -6.14
C ALA A 213 29.73 11.95 -6.73
N ASP A 214 29.74 10.82 -7.44
CA ASP A 214 30.90 10.31 -8.19
C ASP A 214 30.47 9.82 -9.60
N ALA A 215 29.68 10.67 -10.28
CA ALA A 215 29.00 10.26 -11.50
C ALA A 215 29.94 9.74 -12.59
N SER A 216 31.13 10.34 -12.70
CA SER A 216 32.13 10.00 -13.71
C SER A 216 32.63 8.56 -13.63
N SER A 217 32.54 7.91 -12.46
CA SER A 217 32.98 6.53 -12.27
C SER A 217 31.84 5.50 -12.40
N ARG A 218 30.57 5.94 -12.28
CA ARG A 218 29.40 5.04 -12.17
C ARG A 218 28.37 5.20 -13.29
N TRP A 219 28.31 6.34 -13.95
CA TRP A 219 27.31 6.67 -14.95
C TRP A 219 27.92 6.88 -16.33
N ARG A 220 27.28 6.34 -17.35
CA ARG A 220 27.57 6.67 -18.75
C ARG A 220 26.69 7.84 -19.17
N LEU A 221 27.30 9.01 -19.33
CA LEU A 221 26.62 10.23 -19.75
C LEU A 221 26.82 10.44 -21.26
N GLN A 222 25.73 10.71 -21.97
CA GLN A 222 25.69 10.96 -23.40
C GLN A 222 24.92 12.26 -23.63
N PRO A 223 25.63 13.41 -23.60
CA PRO A 223 24.99 14.69 -23.82
C PRO A 223 24.61 14.89 -25.29
N ALA A 224 23.49 15.55 -25.54
CA ALA A 224 23.06 15.91 -26.89
C ALA A 224 23.96 16.97 -27.54
N ALA A 225 24.58 17.83 -26.73
CA ALA A 225 25.56 18.82 -27.14
C ALA A 225 26.51 19.17 -25.97
N ALA A 226 27.61 19.86 -26.25
CA ALA A 226 28.54 20.31 -25.21
C ALA A 226 27.80 21.11 -24.11
N ASP A 227 28.14 20.88 -22.84
CA ASP A 227 27.53 21.52 -21.65
C ASP A 227 26.04 21.23 -21.37
N HIS A 228 25.37 20.42 -22.19
CA HIS A 228 23.97 20.02 -21.97
C HIS A 228 23.79 18.97 -20.87
N MET A 229 24.86 18.30 -20.43
CA MET A 229 24.86 17.50 -19.21
C MET A 229 25.98 17.96 -18.28
N LYS A 230 25.66 18.17 -17.01
CA LYS A 230 26.65 18.60 -16.01
C LYS A 230 26.26 18.10 -14.62
N ILE A 231 27.24 17.66 -13.84
CA ILE A 231 27.03 17.45 -12.41
C ILE A 231 27.08 18.82 -11.72
N VAL A 232 26.05 19.12 -10.95
CA VAL A 232 25.92 20.38 -10.21
C VAL A 232 25.74 20.07 -8.73
N ASP A 233 26.24 20.99 -7.90
CA ASP A 233 25.94 21.01 -6.48
C ASP A 233 24.86 22.06 -6.24
N GLU A 234 23.64 21.62 -6.04
CA GLU A 234 22.49 22.45 -5.68
C GLU A 234 22.30 22.37 -4.16
N ILE A 235 22.86 23.35 -3.47
CA ILE A 235 22.91 23.40 -2.01
C ILE A 235 21.49 23.31 -1.43
N HIS A 236 21.29 22.39 -0.48
CA HIS A 236 20.01 22.06 0.15
C HIS A 236 18.96 21.45 -0.80
N PHE A 237 19.32 20.99 -2.00
CA PHE A 237 18.35 20.28 -2.85
C PHE A 237 17.84 19.02 -2.14
N GLY A 238 18.72 18.23 -1.53
CA GLY A 238 18.33 17.06 -0.74
C GLY A 238 17.47 17.43 0.49
N TRP A 239 17.73 18.59 1.10
CA TRP A 239 16.91 19.09 2.20
C TRP A 239 15.50 19.43 1.75
N LEU A 240 15.34 20.17 0.65
CA LEU A 240 14.03 20.55 0.09
C LEU A 240 13.18 19.32 -0.28
N GLN A 241 13.82 18.21 -0.66
CA GLN A 241 13.18 16.91 -0.93
C GLN A 241 12.58 16.22 0.31
N GLY A 242 12.92 16.68 1.52
CA GLY A 242 12.47 16.05 2.76
C GLY A 242 13.49 15.11 3.41
N ARG A 243 14.76 15.11 2.97
CA ARG A 243 15.79 14.25 3.60
C ARG A 243 16.18 14.80 4.97
N PHE A 244 16.23 13.93 5.97
CA PHE A 244 16.52 14.31 7.37
C PHE A 244 17.54 13.36 8.02
N PRO A 245 18.48 13.86 8.83
CA PRO A 245 18.82 15.29 9.01
C PRO A 245 19.45 15.89 7.74
N TYR A 246 19.60 17.22 7.69
CA TYR A 246 20.37 17.83 6.61
C TYR A 246 21.79 17.29 6.60
N THR A 247 22.23 16.86 5.42
CA THR A 247 23.63 16.57 5.11
C THR A 247 23.88 17.03 3.67
N PRO A 248 25.13 17.34 3.29
CA PRO A 248 25.46 17.62 1.89
C PRO A 248 25.17 16.44 0.94
N ARG A 249 24.90 15.22 1.46
CA ARG A 249 24.45 14.09 0.63
C ARG A 249 23.05 14.36 0.12
N GLY A 250 22.93 14.44 -1.20
CA GLY A 250 21.69 14.80 -1.89
C GLY A 250 21.67 16.22 -2.45
N ASP A 251 22.74 17.00 -2.27
CA ASP A 251 22.89 18.31 -2.94
C ASP A 251 23.51 18.16 -4.33
N SER A 252 24.32 17.13 -4.55
CA SER A 252 24.77 16.77 -5.90
C SER A 252 23.60 16.25 -6.74
N ALA A 253 23.58 16.65 -8.01
CA ALA A 253 22.57 16.27 -8.98
C ALA A 253 23.13 16.28 -10.41
N LEU A 254 22.50 15.52 -11.29
CA LEU A 254 22.73 15.62 -12.73
C LEU A 254 21.79 16.68 -13.32
N ARG A 255 22.36 17.73 -13.93
CA ARG A 255 21.65 18.70 -14.75
C ARG A 255 21.65 18.24 -16.20
N MET A 256 20.47 18.21 -16.83
CA MET A 256 20.25 18.05 -18.26
C MET A 256 19.61 19.33 -18.83
N VAL A 257 20.11 19.83 -19.97
CA VAL A 257 19.51 20.95 -20.71
C VAL A 257 18.93 20.41 -22.01
N ARG A 258 17.60 20.44 -22.13
CA ARG A 258 16.91 19.77 -23.25
C ARG A 258 17.32 20.36 -24.59
N SER A 259 17.84 19.51 -25.48
CA SER A 259 18.18 19.89 -26.86
C SER A 259 17.05 19.53 -27.83
N ALA A 260 16.96 20.29 -28.92
CA ALA A 260 16.11 19.96 -30.07
C ALA A 260 16.76 18.89 -30.97
N ASP A 261 18.09 18.76 -30.93
CA ASP A 261 18.86 17.92 -31.86
C ASP A 261 18.91 16.45 -31.42
N GLY A 262 18.64 16.17 -30.15
CA GLY A 262 18.64 14.82 -29.60
C GLY A 262 18.47 14.81 -28.07
N PRO A 263 18.23 13.62 -27.50
CA PRO A 263 18.12 13.45 -26.04
C PRO A 263 19.47 13.52 -25.35
N ASN A 264 19.51 14.11 -24.16
CA ASN A 264 20.53 13.78 -23.18
C ASN A 264 20.19 12.42 -22.55
N VAL A 265 21.20 11.58 -22.34
CA VAL A 265 21.01 10.23 -21.79
C VAL A 265 22.03 9.96 -20.69
N ALA A 266 21.56 9.56 -19.50
CA ALA A 266 22.38 8.96 -18.46
C ALA A 266 22.01 7.49 -18.30
N ALA A 267 23.00 6.61 -18.28
CA ALA A 267 22.77 5.17 -18.18
C ALA A 267 23.68 4.49 -17.15
N GLN A 268 23.13 3.48 -16.47
CA GLN A 268 23.89 2.59 -15.57
C GLN A 268 23.39 1.15 -15.72
N THR A 269 24.32 0.19 -15.73
CA THR A 269 23.97 -1.23 -15.68
C THR A 269 23.51 -1.60 -14.27
N LEU A 270 22.25 -1.99 -14.13
CA LEU A 270 21.72 -2.63 -12.94
C LEU A 270 22.30 -4.04 -12.80
N ARG A 271 22.62 -4.44 -11.57
CA ARG A 271 23.26 -5.72 -11.25
C ARG A 271 22.45 -6.47 -10.22
N ASN A 272 22.75 -7.77 -10.07
CA ASN A 272 22.18 -8.62 -9.01
C ASN A 272 20.64 -8.66 -9.00
N LEU A 273 20.02 -8.46 -10.17
CA LEU A 273 18.59 -8.65 -10.33
C LEU A 273 18.26 -10.15 -10.29
N ARG A 274 17.04 -10.48 -9.92
CA ARG A 274 16.48 -11.84 -9.99
C ARG A 274 15.47 -11.90 -11.13
N PRO A 275 15.69 -12.72 -12.17
CA PRO A 275 14.71 -12.88 -13.25
C PRO A 275 13.33 -13.24 -12.70
N GLY A 276 12.28 -12.64 -13.24
CA GLY A 276 10.89 -12.81 -12.79
C GLY A 276 10.50 -11.93 -11.60
N ARG A 277 11.45 -11.37 -10.84
CA ARG A 277 11.16 -10.54 -9.66
C ARG A 277 10.82 -9.09 -10.03
N LEU A 278 9.91 -8.49 -9.27
CA LEU A 278 9.57 -7.07 -9.38
C LEU A 278 10.57 -6.19 -8.63
N TYR A 279 10.85 -5.04 -9.23
CA TYR A 279 11.70 -3.99 -8.69
C TYR A 279 11.07 -2.64 -9.01
N VAL A 280 11.40 -1.66 -8.16
CA VAL A 280 11.00 -0.28 -8.34
C VAL A 280 12.23 0.58 -8.59
N ALA A 281 12.20 1.40 -9.63
CA ALA A 281 13.15 2.48 -9.83
C ALA A 281 12.50 3.83 -9.49
N ARG A 282 13.22 4.69 -8.77
CA ARG A 282 12.73 5.98 -8.29
C ARG A 282 13.75 7.06 -8.58
N MET A 283 13.30 8.30 -8.78
CA MET A 283 14.15 9.49 -8.83
C MET A 283 13.35 10.74 -8.49
N ILE A 284 14.02 11.83 -8.16
CA ILE A 284 13.40 13.16 -8.00
C ILE A 284 13.99 14.10 -9.04
N SER A 285 13.14 14.94 -9.64
CA SER A 285 13.58 16.00 -10.54
C SER A 285 12.98 17.36 -10.22
N ALA A 286 13.70 18.41 -10.62
CA ALA A 286 13.29 19.80 -10.48
C ALA A 286 13.81 20.64 -11.65
N VAL A 287 13.20 21.80 -11.90
CA VAL A 287 13.80 22.82 -12.76
C VAL A 287 14.97 23.45 -12.00
N HIS A 288 16.13 23.49 -12.65
CA HIS A 288 17.36 24.02 -12.08
C HIS A 288 17.34 25.56 -12.05
N GLY A 289 17.72 26.14 -10.93
CA GLY A 289 17.72 27.59 -10.71
C GLY A 289 16.39 28.15 -10.19
N ASP A 290 15.25 27.77 -10.77
CA ASP A 290 13.92 28.21 -10.32
C ASP A 290 12.93 27.04 -10.22
N MET A 291 12.65 26.61 -8.99
CA MET A 291 11.71 25.53 -8.67
C MET A 291 10.30 26.07 -8.34
N SER A 292 10.00 27.34 -8.62
CA SER A 292 8.74 27.98 -8.19
C SER A 292 7.51 27.52 -9.00
N ALA A 293 7.72 26.98 -10.19
CA ALA A 293 6.66 26.57 -11.09
C ALA A 293 6.15 25.15 -10.79
N ARG A 294 4.84 24.98 -10.62
CA ARG A 294 4.19 23.67 -10.46
C ARG A 294 3.92 22.98 -11.80
N GLU A 295 4.97 22.71 -12.56
CA GLU A 295 4.86 22.18 -13.92
C GLU A 295 5.28 20.69 -14.03
N PRO A 296 4.84 19.98 -15.07
CA PRO A 296 5.29 18.60 -15.31
C PRO A 296 6.73 18.62 -15.85
N HIS A 297 7.64 17.89 -15.20
CA HIS A 297 8.98 17.67 -15.74
C HIS A 297 8.97 16.50 -16.71
N VAL A 298 9.30 16.74 -17.98
CA VAL A 298 9.43 15.68 -18.97
C VAL A 298 10.80 15.02 -18.83
N LEU A 299 10.80 13.87 -18.16
CA LEU A 299 11.91 12.94 -18.06
C LEU A 299 11.38 11.51 -18.25
N ARG A 300 12.16 10.67 -18.89
CA ARG A 300 11.91 9.24 -19.02
C ARG A 300 12.89 8.47 -18.14
N LEU A 301 12.35 7.63 -17.26
CA LEU A 301 13.09 6.64 -16.46
C LEU A 301 12.70 5.25 -16.97
N ASP A 302 13.64 4.59 -17.63
CA ASP A 302 13.39 3.31 -18.31
C ASP A 302 14.42 2.25 -17.90
N VAL A 303 14.05 0.97 -17.99
CA VAL A 303 14.93 -0.15 -17.69
C VAL A 303 14.95 -1.11 -18.87
N ARG A 304 15.95 -0.96 -19.73
CA ARG A 304 16.13 -1.81 -20.91
C ARG A 304 16.52 -3.23 -20.51
N GLY A 305 15.89 -4.21 -21.14
CA GLY A 305 16.04 -5.63 -20.77
C GLY A 305 15.22 -6.03 -19.55
N ALA A 306 14.17 -5.26 -19.25
CA ALA A 306 13.15 -5.60 -18.28
C ALA A 306 11.76 -5.31 -18.86
N ARG A 307 10.74 -5.95 -18.28
CA ARG A 307 9.35 -5.65 -18.60
C ARG A 307 8.86 -4.52 -17.71
N MET A 308 8.59 -3.36 -18.29
CA MET A 308 8.01 -2.21 -17.59
C MET A 308 6.51 -2.45 -17.30
N LEU A 309 6.01 -1.92 -16.17
CA LEU A 309 4.60 -1.95 -15.76
C LEU A 309 4.06 -0.50 -15.64
N PRO A 310 3.85 0.20 -16.76
CA PRO A 310 3.44 1.61 -16.76
C PRO A 310 2.09 1.86 -16.08
N GLU A 311 1.16 0.89 -16.15
CA GLU A 311 -0.15 0.96 -15.50
C GLU A 311 -0.08 0.96 -13.97
N SER A 312 1.04 0.50 -13.41
CA SER A 312 1.32 0.50 -11.97
C SER A 312 2.39 1.53 -11.58
N SER A 313 2.83 2.36 -12.53
CA SER A 313 3.86 3.38 -12.34
C SER A 313 3.23 4.78 -12.25
N PHE A 314 3.92 5.72 -11.60
CA PHE A 314 3.40 7.09 -11.49
C PHE A 314 4.51 8.14 -11.37
N ALA A 315 4.15 9.37 -11.69
CA ALA A 315 4.93 10.56 -11.36
C ALA A 315 4.06 11.53 -10.55
N ARG A 316 4.59 12.01 -9.43
CA ARG A 316 3.86 12.92 -8.52
C ARG A 316 4.64 14.20 -8.31
N ARG A 317 3.98 15.32 -8.65
CA ARG A 317 4.45 16.65 -8.28
C ARG A 317 4.22 16.91 -6.80
N PHE A 318 5.24 17.40 -6.10
CA PHE A 318 5.18 17.75 -4.69
C PHE A 318 6.02 19.00 -4.42
N GLY A 319 5.64 19.75 -3.37
CA GLY A 319 6.41 20.88 -2.88
C GLY A 319 7.23 20.48 -1.66
N ASN A 320 8.30 21.22 -1.36
CA ASN A 320 8.99 21.11 -0.07
C ASN A 320 8.00 21.25 1.10
N SER A 321 8.25 20.59 2.23
CA SER A 321 7.35 20.63 3.40
C SER A 321 7.69 21.78 4.36
N TYR A 322 6.83 22.05 5.35
CA TYR A 322 7.04 23.15 6.32
C TYR A 322 8.33 23.02 7.15
N ALA A 323 8.82 21.79 7.33
CA ALA A 323 10.05 21.51 8.07
C ALA A 323 11.29 21.56 7.17
N HIS A 324 11.12 21.72 5.86
CA HIS A 324 12.17 21.64 4.86
C HIS A 324 12.17 22.90 3.98
N SER A 325 12.34 24.05 4.62
CA SER A 325 12.46 25.36 3.96
C SER A 325 13.93 25.74 3.80
N TYR A 326 14.25 26.44 2.71
CA TYR A 326 15.59 26.99 2.47
C TYR A 326 15.53 28.12 1.44
N GLY A 327 16.27 29.21 1.68
CA GLY A 327 16.27 30.39 0.81
C GLY A 327 14.87 30.95 0.65
N ASP A 328 14.46 31.18 -0.60
CA ASP A 328 13.13 31.68 -0.95
C ASP A 328 12.03 30.61 -0.86
N TYR A 329 12.39 29.35 -0.64
CA TYR A 329 11.43 28.25 -0.60
C TYR A 329 10.94 27.96 0.82
N ASP A 330 9.66 28.20 1.06
CA ASP A 330 8.97 28.01 2.34
C ASP A 330 7.53 27.49 2.17
N THR A 331 6.69 27.62 3.19
CA THR A 331 5.30 27.14 3.12
C THR A 331 4.40 27.92 2.16
N SER A 332 4.75 29.18 1.88
CA SER A 332 4.05 30.12 1.01
C SER A 332 4.60 30.13 -0.42
N HIS A 333 5.92 29.94 -0.57
CA HIS A 333 6.62 29.85 -1.84
C HIS A 333 7.29 28.48 -1.97
N ARG A 334 6.63 27.50 -2.60
CA ARG A 334 7.10 26.10 -2.59
C ARG A 334 8.15 25.86 -3.67
N ALA A 335 9.19 25.08 -3.33
CA ALA A 335 10.03 24.41 -4.32
C ALA A 335 9.28 23.20 -4.87
N TRP A 336 8.84 23.26 -6.12
CA TRP A 336 8.13 22.17 -6.80
C TRP A 336 9.11 21.20 -7.44
N MET A 337 8.90 19.92 -7.14
CA MET A 337 9.67 18.79 -7.63
C MET A 337 8.71 17.72 -8.17
N THR A 338 9.24 16.78 -8.94
CA THR A 338 8.53 15.59 -9.39
C THR A 338 9.23 14.34 -8.87
N TYR A 339 8.48 13.52 -8.13
CA TYR A 339 8.89 12.17 -7.74
C TYR A 339 8.43 11.19 -8.81
N HIS A 340 9.38 10.48 -9.41
CA HIS A 340 9.13 9.43 -10.41
C HIS A 340 9.25 8.07 -9.74
N TRP A 341 8.28 7.20 -9.98
CA TRP A 341 8.21 5.86 -9.42
C TRP A 341 7.79 4.90 -10.53
N VAL A 342 8.71 4.05 -10.98
CA VAL A 342 8.46 3.10 -12.08
C VAL A 342 8.67 1.66 -11.62
N LEU A 343 7.69 0.83 -11.90
CA LEU A 343 7.71 -0.60 -11.58
C LEU A 343 8.14 -1.40 -12.81
N PHE A 344 9.02 -2.37 -12.61
CA PHE A 344 9.47 -3.27 -13.66
C PHE A 344 9.70 -4.68 -13.14
N ARG A 345 9.55 -5.67 -14.02
CA ARG A 345 9.92 -7.06 -13.78
C ARG A 345 11.25 -7.36 -14.46
N ALA A 346 12.24 -7.78 -13.69
CA ALA A 346 13.53 -8.14 -14.25
C ALA A 346 13.41 -9.40 -15.12
N GLU A 347 14.01 -9.39 -16.31
CA GLU A 347 14.04 -10.55 -17.21
C GLU A 347 15.38 -11.29 -17.16
N ALA A 348 16.41 -10.64 -16.63
CA ALA A 348 17.77 -11.15 -16.48
C ALA A 348 18.38 -10.67 -15.16
N THR A 349 19.59 -11.15 -14.84
CA THR A 349 20.35 -10.73 -13.65
C THR A 349 20.99 -9.34 -13.78
N LYS A 350 20.93 -8.76 -14.98
CA LYS A 350 21.38 -7.41 -15.32
C LYS A 350 20.37 -6.77 -16.26
N ALA A 351 20.22 -5.46 -16.14
CA ALA A 351 19.44 -4.62 -17.03
C ALA A 351 20.14 -3.27 -17.17
N GLU A 352 19.71 -2.42 -18.09
CA GLU A 352 20.25 -1.06 -18.22
C GLU A 352 19.21 -0.02 -17.81
N LEU A 353 19.46 0.67 -16.70
CA LEU A 353 18.69 1.84 -16.30
C LEU A 353 19.09 3.01 -17.21
N VAL A 354 18.10 3.66 -17.82
CA VAL A 354 18.28 4.78 -18.75
C VAL A 354 17.39 5.94 -18.32
N ILE A 355 18.02 7.09 -18.13
CA ILE A 355 17.36 8.36 -17.85
C ILE A 355 17.54 9.27 -19.05
N SER A 356 16.46 9.86 -19.55
CA SER A 356 16.50 10.79 -20.67
C SER A 356 15.59 11.98 -20.44
N ASP A 357 15.98 13.14 -20.94
CA ASP A 357 15.17 14.35 -20.94
C ASP A 357 14.22 14.48 -22.13
N TRP A 358 14.12 13.47 -22.98
CA TRP A 358 13.06 13.35 -23.97
C TRP A 358 11.96 12.40 -23.49
N ALA A 359 10.72 12.68 -23.90
CA ALA A 359 9.57 11.83 -23.59
C ALA A 359 9.69 10.44 -24.23
N ASP A 360 10.26 10.36 -25.43
CA ASP A 360 10.56 9.13 -26.14
C ASP A 360 11.77 9.31 -27.07
N GLU A 361 12.07 8.32 -27.90
CA GLU A 361 13.24 8.33 -28.79
C GLU A 361 13.19 9.40 -29.89
N THR A 362 12.01 9.98 -30.14
CA THR A 362 11.75 10.88 -31.27
C THR A 362 11.21 12.25 -30.85
N ARG A 363 10.68 12.38 -29.63
CA ARG A 363 10.00 13.59 -29.16
C ARG A 363 10.62 14.11 -27.86
N PRO A 364 11.07 15.38 -27.83
CA PRO A 364 11.49 16.05 -26.60
C PRO A 364 10.39 16.07 -25.54
N GLY A 365 9.15 16.36 -25.94
CA GLY A 365 7.98 16.37 -25.07
C GLY A 365 7.90 17.53 -24.08
N GLY A 366 9.02 18.16 -23.71
CA GLY A 366 9.09 19.39 -22.90
C GLY A 366 9.78 20.55 -23.63
N PRO A 367 9.89 21.73 -22.99
CA PRO A 367 10.50 22.91 -23.58
C PRO A 367 11.98 22.70 -23.91
N ILE A 368 12.42 23.17 -25.08
CA ILE A 368 13.84 23.17 -25.46
C ILE A 368 14.58 24.24 -24.64
N GLY A 369 15.77 23.91 -24.16
CA GLY A 369 16.58 24.77 -23.30
C GLY A 369 16.21 24.72 -21.81
N GLU A 370 15.15 23.99 -21.43
CA GLU A 370 14.78 23.80 -20.03
C GLU A 370 15.88 23.04 -19.29
N PRO A 371 16.44 23.61 -18.20
CA PRO A 371 17.45 22.94 -17.40
C PRO A 371 16.79 22.14 -16.28
N ILE A 372 16.82 20.81 -16.37
CA ILE A 372 16.28 19.92 -15.34
C ILE A 372 17.43 19.33 -14.52
N ILE A 373 17.35 19.40 -13.20
CA ILE A 373 18.20 18.62 -12.28
C ILE A 373 17.48 17.37 -11.80
N LEU A 374 18.22 16.29 -11.60
CA LEU A 374 17.72 15.04 -11.02
C LEU A 374 18.75 14.36 -10.12
N ASN A 375 18.26 13.72 -9.06
CA ASN A 375 19.04 12.88 -8.15
C ASN A 375 18.10 11.85 -7.46
N PHE A 376 18.52 11.29 -6.33
CA PHE A 376 17.76 10.28 -5.59
C PHE A 376 17.43 9.06 -6.45
N VAL A 377 18.31 8.70 -7.39
CA VAL A 377 18.07 7.54 -8.25
C VAL A 377 18.28 6.28 -7.41
N GLN A 378 17.24 5.48 -7.28
CA GLN A 378 17.26 4.28 -6.44
C GLN A 378 16.57 3.12 -7.15
N VAL A 379 17.08 1.91 -6.94
CA VAL A 379 16.41 0.67 -7.37
C VAL A 379 16.28 -0.26 -6.18
N HIS A 380 15.07 -0.69 -5.86
CA HIS A 380 14.81 -1.61 -4.75
C HIS A 380 13.98 -2.80 -5.21
N PRO A 381 14.13 -3.98 -4.57
CA PRO A 381 13.15 -5.04 -4.73
C PRO A 381 11.77 -4.54 -4.31
N TYR A 382 10.74 -4.96 -5.04
CA TYR A 382 9.36 -4.61 -4.76
C TYR A 382 8.63 -5.81 -4.16
N PHE A 383 7.92 -5.58 -3.06
CA PHE A 383 7.16 -6.63 -2.38
C PHE A 383 5.82 -6.90 -3.08
N ASP A 384 5.74 -8.08 -3.69
CA ASP A 384 4.57 -8.59 -4.38
C ASP A 384 4.20 -9.98 -3.84
N LEU A 385 2.93 -10.12 -3.46
CA LEU A 385 2.36 -11.38 -2.94
C LEU A 385 2.16 -12.42 -4.05
N SER A 386 2.20 -12.03 -5.32
CA SER A 386 1.98 -12.92 -6.47
C SER A 386 3.23 -13.67 -6.95
N GLY A 387 4.42 -13.37 -6.39
CA GLY A 387 5.71 -13.78 -6.96
C GLY A 387 6.43 -14.93 -6.28
N GLU A 388 6.49 -15.00 -4.95
CA GLU A 388 7.26 -15.99 -4.21
C GLU A 388 6.63 -16.14 -2.82
N GLY A 389 5.94 -17.25 -2.56
CA GLY A 389 5.84 -17.69 -1.17
C GLY A 389 7.27 -17.94 -0.68
N PRO A 390 7.63 -17.56 0.56
CA PRO A 390 8.88 -18.06 1.13
C PRO A 390 8.86 -19.58 0.99
N ALA A 391 9.91 -20.16 0.42
CA ALA A 391 10.08 -21.60 0.36
C ALA A 391 9.97 -22.13 1.79
N HIS A 392 8.79 -22.64 2.14
CA HIS A 392 8.64 -23.45 3.33
C HIS A 392 9.50 -24.68 3.09
N PRO A 393 10.47 -25.00 3.97
CA PRO A 393 11.05 -26.33 3.95
C PRO A 393 9.90 -27.32 4.16
N ASP A 394 9.87 -28.34 3.31
CA ASP A 394 8.94 -29.45 3.37
C ASP A 394 8.93 -30.03 4.82
N PRO A 395 7.76 -30.18 5.46
CA PRO A 395 7.68 -30.80 6.78
C PRO A 395 8.14 -32.28 6.80
N SER A 396 8.46 -32.88 5.65
CA SER A 396 8.87 -34.29 5.55
C SER A 396 10.26 -34.61 6.08
N ASP A 397 11.13 -33.62 6.32
CA ASP A 397 12.53 -33.87 6.72
C ASP A 397 12.76 -33.88 8.25
N ALA A 398 11.69 -34.00 9.05
CA ALA A 398 11.77 -34.11 10.51
C ALA A 398 11.33 -35.48 11.03
N HIS A 399 11.77 -36.56 10.39
CA HIS A 399 11.83 -37.88 11.00
C HIS A 399 13.09 -38.62 10.51
N ASP A 400 14.16 -38.48 11.30
CA ASP A 400 15.07 -39.54 11.71
C ASP A 400 15.85 -39.13 12.96
#